data_AF-A0A561UGW5-F1
#
_entry.id   AF-A0A561UGW5-F1
#
_cell.length_a   1.000
_cell.length_b   1.000
_cell.length_c   1.000
_cell.angle_alpha   90.00
_cell.angle_beta   90.00
_cell.angle_gamma   90.00
#
_symmetry.space_group_name_H-M   'P 1'
#
loop_
_entity.id
_entity.type
_entity.pdbx_description
1 polymer ?
#
loop_
_entity_poly.entity_id
_entity_poly.type
_entity_poly.pdbx_seq_one_letter_code
_entity_poly.pdbx_strand_id
1 'polypeptide(L)'
;MLEAAEEVFTADSRAVAAALRHLPAAQVHPTALVAVGMLHITQGFFGQEAGAAWLAEHPSRPAPVERATASQATALASLTGWPSELAEAKHDRAQALGAYQLLLPEDADRTSVVESLLHMHHNRLVGLDLDAEAAARRLARQLARAQQEGQRR
;
A
#
# COMPACT_ATOMS: atom_id res chain seq x y z
N MET A 1 -8.52 14.39 -15.05
CA MET A 1 -8.95 13.47 -13.97
C MET A 1 -8.80 12.01 -14.38
N LEU A 2 -9.43 11.56 -15.49
CA LEU A 2 -9.31 10.17 -15.96
C LEU A 2 -7.84 9.78 -16.24
N GLU A 3 -7.12 10.58 -17.03
CA GLU A 3 -5.70 10.33 -17.37
C GLU A 3 -4.81 10.21 -16.12
N ALA A 4 -5.06 11.01 -15.08
CA ALA A 4 -4.29 10.96 -13.84
C ALA A 4 -4.60 9.68 -13.02
N ALA A 5 -5.85 9.22 -13.02
CA ALA A 5 -6.21 7.94 -12.43
C ALA A 5 -5.58 6.77 -13.20
N GLU A 6 -5.54 6.84 -14.53
CA GLU A 6 -4.86 5.86 -15.38
C GLU A 6 -3.35 5.82 -15.14
N GLU A 7 -2.71 6.97 -14.92
CA GLU A 7 -1.29 7.02 -14.56
C GLU A 7 -1.04 6.37 -13.20
N VAL A 8 -1.91 6.60 -12.20
CA VAL A 8 -1.83 5.90 -10.90
C VAL A 8 -1.93 4.38 -11.08
N PHE A 9 -2.87 3.90 -11.91
CA PHE A 9 -3.02 2.48 -12.18
C PHE A 9 -1.83 1.89 -12.94
N THR A 10 -1.25 2.65 -13.86
CA THR A 10 -0.06 2.26 -14.62
C THR A 10 1.15 2.17 -13.71
N ALA A 11 1.39 3.19 -12.89
CA ALA A 11 2.48 3.21 -11.93
C ALA A 11 2.34 2.12 -10.86
N ASP A 12 1.13 1.86 -10.37
CA ASP A 12 0.86 0.74 -9.45
C ASP A 12 1.12 -0.62 -10.10
N SER A 13 0.73 -0.80 -11.37
CA SER A 13 1.03 -2.04 -12.11
C SER A 13 2.52 -2.26 -12.30
N ARG A 14 3.30 -1.19 -12.59
CA ARG A 14 4.77 -1.26 -12.67
C ARG A 14 5.38 -1.63 -11.31
N ALA A 15 4.92 -1.02 -10.23
CA ALA A 15 5.39 -1.34 -8.88
C ALA A 15 5.10 -2.80 -8.49
N VAL A 16 3.90 -3.30 -8.79
CA VAL A 16 3.53 -4.70 -8.57
C VAL A 16 4.40 -5.64 -9.41
N ALA A 17 4.61 -5.36 -10.70
CA ALA A 17 5.44 -6.18 -11.58
C ALA A 17 6.91 -6.24 -11.09
N ALA A 18 7.49 -5.10 -10.70
CA ALA A 18 8.83 -5.05 -10.13
C ALA A 18 8.90 -5.84 -8.81
N ALA A 19 7.90 -5.72 -7.95
CA ALA A 19 7.85 -6.46 -6.69
C ALA A 19 7.77 -7.98 -6.92
N LEU A 20 6.93 -8.45 -7.84
CA LEU A 20 6.83 -9.88 -8.18
C LEU A 20 8.13 -10.42 -8.79
N ARG A 21 8.87 -9.59 -9.54
CA ARG A 21 10.18 -9.96 -10.12
C ARG A 21 11.26 -10.12 -9.05
N HIS A 22 11.32 -9.20 -8.10
CA HIS A 22 12.42 -9.11 -7.12
C HIS A 22 12.12 -9.75 -5.77
N LEU A 23 10.84 -9.98 -5.45
CA LEU A 23 10.37 -10.53 -4.17
C LEU A 23 9.40 -11.70 -4.44
N PRO A 24 9.90 -12.82 -4.97
CA PRO A 24 9.04 -13.93 -5.37
C PRO A 24 8.30 -14.53 -4.17
N ALA A 25 7.14 -15.15 -4.43
CA ALA A 25 6.28 -15.71 -3.39
C ALA A 25 6.96 -16.76 -2.49
N ALA A 26 8.02 -17.42 -2.98
CA ALA A 26 8.85 -18.33 -2.20
C ALA A 26 9.65 -17.62 -1.08
N GLN A 27 9.85 -16.31 -1.21
CA GLN A 27 10.58 -15.48 -0.25
C GLN A 27 9.65 -14.58 0.55
N VAL A 28 8.60 -14.04 -0.08
CA VAL A 28 7.68 -13.08 0.54
C VAL A 28 6.23 -13.53 0.39
N HIS A 29 5.52 -13.65 1.51
CA HIS A 29 4.10 -13.95 1.50
C HIS A 29 3.31 -12.85 0.76
N PRO A 30 2.45 -13.19 -0.22
CA PRO A 30 1.75 -12.18 -1.03
C PRO A 30 0.97 -11.15 -0.21
N THR A 31 0.23 -11.58 0.82
CA THR A 31 -0.49 -10.68 1.74
C THR A 31 0.42 -9.67 2.46
N ALA A 32 1.65 -10.05 2.80
CA ALA A 32 2.62 -9.12 3.40
C ALA A 32 3.04 -8.05 2.38
N LEU A 33 3.26 -8.45 1.13
CA LEU A 33 3.59 -7.53 0.05
C LEU A 33 2.44 -6.56 -0.27
N VAL A 34 1.19 -7.05 -0.32
CA VAL A 34 0.00 -6.20 -0.46
C VAL A 34 -0.09 -5.20 0.68
N ALA A 35 0.07 -5.64 1.94
CA ALA A 35 -0.06 -4.77 3.09
C ALA A 35 0.98 -3.62 3.08
N VAL A 36 2.23 -3.92 2.73
CA VAL A 36 3.29 -2.91 2.57
C VAL A 36 3.01 -2.00 1.37
N GLY A 37 2.45 -2.53 0.29
CA GLY A 37 2.01 -1.75 -0.86
C GLY A 37 0.89 -0.76 -0.50
N MET A 38 -0.12 -1.21 0.25
CA MET A 38 -1.22 -0.38 0.75
C MET A 38 -0.71 0.79 1.61
N LEU A 39 0.22 0.53 2.54
CA LEU A 39 0.85 1.57 3.33
C LEU A 39 1.55 2.63 2.45
N HIS A 40 2.34 2.19 1.47
CA HIS A 40 2.99 3.12 0.54
C HIS A 40 1.99 3.90 -0.33
N ILE A 41 0.84 3.31 -0.67
CA ILE A 41 -0.21 4.01 -1.44
C ILE A 41 -0.82 5.12 -0.59
N THR A 42 -1.20 4.86 0.66
CA THR A 42 -1.77 5.93 1.51
C THR A 42 -0.75 7.02 1.78
N GLN A 43 0.52 6.66 1.97
CA GLN A 43 1.62 7.62 2.12
C GLN A 43 1.87 8.44 0.85
N GLY A 44 1.80 7.82 -0.33
CA GLY A 44 1.93 8.54 -1.60
C GLY A 44 0.76 9.49 -1.87
N PHE A 45 -0.44 9.13 -1.41
CA PHE A 45 -1.65 9.92 -1.64
C PHE A 45 -1.84 11.06 -0.63
N PHE A 46 -1.66 10.80 0.66
CA PHE A 46 -1.87 11.79 1.73
C PHE A 46 -0.57 12.44 2.24
N GLY A 47 0.60 11.94 1.85
CA GLY A 47 1.87 12.24 2.50
C GLY A 47 2.24 11.21 3.56
N GLN A 48 3.53 11.15 3.93
CA GLN A 48 4.08 10.08 4.78
C GLN A 48 3.36 9.93 6.13
N GLU A 49 3.25 11.02 6.89
CA GLU A 49 2.65 11.00 8.23
C GLU A 49 1.13 10.87 8.16
N ALA A 50 0.48 11.69 7.33
CA ALA A 50 -0.98 11.68 7.19
C ALA A 50 -1.50 10.36 6.60
N GLY A 51 -0.77 9.74 5.67
CA GLY A 51 -1.13 8.45 5.08
C GLY A 51 -1.02 7.29 6.05
N ALA A 52 0.01 7.30 6.91
CA ALA A 52 0.12 6.33 8.01
C ALA A 52 -1.00 6.57 9.05
N ALA A 53 -1.26 7.83 9.43
CA ALA A 53 -2.32 8.16 10.38
C ALA A 53 -3.71 7.73 9.87
N TRP A 54 -4.04 8.05 8.62
CA TRP A 54 -5.28 7.64 7.98
C TRP A 54 -5.46 6.13 8.06
N LEU A 55 -4.42 5.35 7.71
CA LEU A 55 -4.50 3.88 7.70
C LEU A 55 -4.61 3.29 9.12
N ALA A 56 -3.98 3.90 10.12
CA ALA A 56 -4.04 3.48 11.52
C ALA A 56 -5.44 3.68 12.14
N GLU A 57 -6.13 4.74 11.71
CA GLU A 57 -7.47 5.12 12.16
C GLU A 57 -8.56 4.41 11.36
N HIS A 58 -8.34 4.18 10.06
CA HIS A 58 -9.34 3.57 9.18
C HIS A 58 -9.69 2.14 9.63
N PRO A 59 -10.98 1.83 9.83
CA PRO A 59 -11.40 0.48 10.20
C PRO A 59 -11.01 -0.54 9.13
N SER A 60 -10.65 -1.74 9.57
CA SER A 60 -10.52 -2.92 8.69
C SER A 60 -11.36 -4.05 9.25
N ARG A 61 -11.91 -4.88 8.36
CA ARG A 61 -12.66 -6.07 8.76
C ARG A 61 -11.73 -7.00 9.58
N PRO A 62 -12.22 -7.62 10.67
CA PRO A 62 -11.45 -8.64 11.36
C PRO A 62 -11.09 -9.79 10.40
N ALA A 63 -9.81 -10.14 10.37
CA ALA A 63 -9.30 -11.26 9.59
C ALA A 63 -8.15 -11.93 10.35
N PRO A 64 -8.04 -13.27 10.29
CA PRO A 64 -6.88 -13.96 10.84
C PRO A 64 -5.64 -13.52 10.08
N VAL A 65 -4.55 -13.29 10.81
CA VAL A 65 -3.24 -13.05 10.22
C VAL A 65 -2.23 -13.89 10.99
N GLU A 66 -1.53 -14.74 10.26
CA GLU A 66 -0.44 -15.53 10.82
C GLU A 66 0.69 -14.63 11.31
N ARG A 67 1.28 -15.00 12.46
CA ARG A 67 2.38 -14.25 13.07
C ARG A 67 3.58 -14.13 12.13
N ALA A 68 3.90 -15.18 11.39
CA ALA A 68 5.01 -15.17 10.43
C ALA A 68 4.80 -14.13 9.33
N THR A 69 3.60 -14.07 8.74
CA THR A 69 3.21 -13.07 7.74
C THR A 69 3.27 -11.65 8.31
N ALA A 70 2.83 -11.45 9.56
CA ALA A 70 2.93 -10.15 10.22
C ALA A 70 4.39 -9.71 10.43
N SER A 71 5.24 -10.61 10.95
CA SER A 71 6.67 -10.33 11.14
C SER A 71 7.36 -10.00 9.82
N GLN A 72 7.01 -10.71 8.74
CA GLN A 72 7.54 -10.45 7.41
C GLN A 72 7.09 -9.10 6.85
N ALA A 73 5.81 -8.74 7.02
CA ALA A 73 5.29 -7.44 6.62
C ALA A 73 6.01 -6.29 7.36
N THR A 74 6.25 -6.45 8.67
CA THR A 74 7.01 -5.48 9.47
C THR A 74 8.45 -5.34 8.98
N ALA A 75 9.14 -6.46 8.74
CA ALA A 75 10.51 -6.44 8.23
C ALA A 75 10.60 -5.76 6.86
N LEU A 76 9.64 -6.02 5.97
CA LEU A 76 9.56 -5.36 4.65
C LEU A 76 9.25 -3.87 4.76
N ALA A 77 8.35 -3.46 5.65
CA ALA A 77 8.02 -2.04 5.86
C ALA A 77 9.21 -1.23 6.40
N SER A 78 10.13 -1.88 7.11
CA SER A 78 11.36 -1.27 7.63
C SER A 78 12.57 -1.43 6.71
N LEU A 79 12.43 -2.08 5.55
CA LEU A 79 13.54 -2.36 4.66
C LEU A 79 14.12 -1.05 4.08
N THR A 80 15.41 -0.85 4.31
CA THR A 80 16.21 0.18 3.63
C THR A 80 16.95 -0.46 2.46
N GLY A 81 16.93 0.20 1.30
CA GLY A 81 17.59 -0.31 0.08
C GLY A 81 16.78 -1.36 -0.68
N TRP A 82 15.65 -0.94 -1.26
CA TRP A 82 14.95 -1.77 -2.24
C TRP A 82 15.79 -1.96 -3.52
N PRO A 83 15.61 -3.06 -4.26
CA PRO A 83 16.15 -3.20 -5.61
C PRO A 83 15.82 -1.97 -6.46
N SER A 84 16.76 -1.48 -7.27
CA SER A 84 16.64 -0.17 -7.95
C SER A 84 15.35 -0.03 -8.76
N GLU A 85 15.01 -1.03 -9.59
CA GLU A 85 13.76 -1.05 -10.38
C GLU A 85 12.51 -0.92 -9.49
N LEU A 86 12.49 -1.59 -8.34
CA LEU A 86 11.37 -1.50 -7.40
C LEU A 86 11.36 -0.16 -6.65
N ALA A 87 12.53 0.38 -6.31
CA ALA A 87 12.65 1.69 -5.68
C ALA A 87 12.12 2.80 -6.61
N GLU A 88 12.51 2.77 -7.88
CA GLU A 88 12.03 3.66 -8.94
C GLU A 88 10.52 3.53 -9.13
N ALA A 89 10.00 2.30 -9.31
CA ALA A 89 8.57 2.09 -9.49
C ALA A 89 7.73 2.54 -8.27
N LYS A 90 8.26 2.38 -7.04
CA LYS A 90 7.62 2.93 -5.83
C LYS A 90 7.62 4.45 -5.81
N HIS A 91 8.71 5.08 -6.26
CA HIS A 91 8.80 6.52 -6.37
C HIS A 91 7.81 7.07 -7.40
N ASP A 92 7.77 6.49 -8.60
CA ASP A 92 6.85 6.89 -9.67
C ASP A 92 5.39 6.76 -9.23
N ARG A 93 5.04 5.67 -8.53
CA ARG A 93 3.70 5.51 -7.94
C ARG A 93 3.36 6.61 -6.94
N ALA A 94 4.31 6.99 -6.08
CA ALA A 94 4.08 8.07 -5.13
C ALA A 94 3.89 9.42 -5.82
N GLN A 95 4.65 9.71 -6.88
CA GLN A 95 4.47 10.93 -7.70
C GLN A 95 3.10 10.96 -8.39
N ALA A 96 2.69 9.84 -9.00
CA ALA A 96 1.39 9.73 -9.65
C ALA A 96 0.23 9.91 -8.65
N LEU A 97 0.33 9.33 -7.45
CA LEU A 97 -0.66 9.49 -6.38
C LEU A 97 -0.78 10.94 -5.90
N GLY A 98 0.35 11.61 -5.69
CA GLY A 98 0.37 13.02 -5.31
C GLY A 98 -0.23 13.92 -6.40
N ALA A 99 0.14 13.70 -7.66
CA ALA A 99 -0.43 14.43 -8.79
C ALA A 99 -1.95 14.20 -8.93
N TYR A 100 -2.40 12.95 -8.76
CA TYR A 100 -3.83 12.63 -8.80
C TYR A 100 -4.60 13.29 -7.66
N GLN A 101 -4.05 13.28 -6.44
CA GLN A 101 -4.67 13.92 -5.27
C GLN A 101 -4.88 15.42 -5.47
N LEU A 102 -3.90 16.13 -6.08
CA LEU A 102 -3.98 17.56 -6.35
C LEU A 102 -5.04 17.93 -7.41
N LEU A 103 -5.39 16.98 -8.27
CA LEU A 103 -6.40 17.17 -9.32
C LEU A 103 -7.83 16.84 -8.86
N LEU A 104 -7.99 16.28 -7.65
CA LEU A 104 -9.32 16.01 -7.10
C LEU A 104 -10.00 17.31 -6.67
N PRO A 105 -11.31 17.47 -6.95
CA PRO A 105 -12.12 18.53 -6.38
C PRO A 105 -11.98 18.61 -4.85
N GLU A 106 -12.16 19.80 -4.29
CA GLU A 106 -12.04 20.01 -2.84
C GLU A 106 -13.07 19.18 -2.05
N ASP A 107 -14.27 19.00 -2.62
CA ASP A 107 -15.39 18.24 -2.08
C ASP A 107 -15.35 16.74 -2.44
N ALA A 108 -14.29 16.27 -3.10
CA ALA A 108 -14.16 14.85 -3.44
C ALA A 108 -14.05 13.98 -2.19
N ASP A 109 -14.76 12.84 -2.19
CA ASP A 109 -14.60 11.82 -1.17
C ASP A 109 -13.27 11.07 -1.34
N ARG A 110 -12.21 11.65 -0.76
CA ARG A 110 -10.85 11.09 -0.78
C ARG A 110 -10.78 9.71 -0.11
N THR A 111 -11.66 9.41 0.84
CA THR A 111 -11.71 8.10 1.50
C THR A 111 -12.15 7.03 0.51
N SER A 112 -13.26 7.26 -0.20
CA SER A 112 -13.74 6.34 -1.25
C SER A 112 -12.72 6.13 -2.37
N VAL A 113 -12.01 7.20 -2.76
CA VAL A 113 -10.91 7.13 -3.74
C VAL A 113 -9.79 6.20 -3.24
N VAL A 114 -9.28 6.41 -2.03
CA VAL A 114 -8.19 5.59 -1.49
C VAL A 114 -8.65 4.15 -1.29
N GLU A 115 -9.85 3.92 -0.76
CA GLU A 115 -10.42 2.57 -0.63
C GLU A 115 -10.45 1.81 -1.97
N SER A 116 -10.80 2.49 -3.06
CA SER A 116 -10.78 1.94 -4.41
C SER A 116 -9.35 1.64 -4.89
N LEU A 117 -8.39 2.51 -4.59
CA LEU A 117 -6.97 2.29 -4.93
C LEU A 117 -6.39 1.08 -4.18
N LEU A 118 -6.71 0.93 -2.89
CA LEU A 118 -6.28 -0.21 -2.07
C LEU A 118 -6.87 -1.52 -2.60
N HIS A 119 -8.16 -1.52 -2.96
CA HIS A 119 -8.82 -2.67 -3.55
C HIS A 119 -8.19 -3.05 -4.90
N MET A 120 -7.94 -2.09 -5.78
CA MET A 120 -7.31 -2.37 -7.07
C MET A 120 -5.85 -2.85 -6.93
N HIS A 121 -5.10 -2.32 -5.96
CA HIS A 121 -3.74 -2.78 -5.66
C HIS A 121 -3.74 -4.26 -5.21
N HIS A 122 -4.66 -4.62 -4.31
CA HIS A 122 -4.87 -6.01 -3.92
C HIS A 122 -5.14 -6.91 -5.14
N ASN A 123 -6.09 -6.50 -5.99
CA ASN A 123 -6.49 -7.28 -7.17
C ASN A 123 -5.32 -7.56 -8.12
N ARG A 124 -4.40 -6.59 -8.29
CA ARG A 124 -3.22 -6.75 -9.15
C ARG A 124 -2.21 -7.78 -8.64
N LEU A 125 -2.15 -8.00 -7.32
CA LEU A 125 -1.12 -8.82 -6.71
C LEU A 125 -1.63 -10.24 -6.39
N VAL A 126 -2.87 -10.36 -5.90
CA VAL A 126 -3.43 -11.63 -5.40
C VAL A 126 -4.81 -11.97 -5.97
N GLY A 127 -5.38 -11.15 -6.86
CA GLY A 127 -6.69 -11.40 -7.45
C GLY A 127 -7.85 -11.05 -6.52
N LEU A 128 -8.99 -11.75 -6.67
CA LEU A 128 -10.27 -11.40 -6.04
C LEU A 128 -10.51 -12.07 -4.67
N ASP A 129 -9.46 -12.45 -3.95
CA ASP A 129 -9.56 -13.12 -2.64
C ASP A 129 -9.92 -12.12 -1.53
N LEU A 130 -11.20 -12.10 -1.13
CA LEU A 130 -11.73 -11.17 -0.13
C LEU A 130 -11.16 -11.39 1.28
N ASP A 131 -10.81 -12.62 1.64
CA ASP A 131 -10.23 -12.92 2.95
C ASP A 131 -8.77 -12.47 3.00
N ALA A 132 -8.02 -12.66 1.90
CA ALA A 132 -6.69 -12.09 1.73
C ALA A 132 -6.71 -10.56 1.75
N GLU A 133 -7.74 -9.93 1.16
CA GLU A 133 -7.89 -8.48 1.18
C GLU A 133 -8.10 -7.97 2.61
N ALA A 134 -8.99 -8.60 3.38
CA ALA A 134 -9.23 -8.24 4.77
C ALA A 134 -7.97 -8.44 5.64
N ALA A 135 -7.23 -9.54 5.42
CA ALA A 135 -5.97 -9.80 6.11
C ALA A 135 -4.90 -8.75 5.77
N ALA A 136 -4.76 -8.38 4.50
CA ALA A 136 -3.82 -7.36 4.04
C ALA A 136 -4.16 -5.98 4.62
N ARG A 137 -5.43 -5.58 4.62
CA ARG A 137 -5.90 -4.31 5.23
C ARG A 137 -5.61 -4.26 6.73
N ARG A 138 -5.87 -5.37 7.44
CA ARG A 138 -5.56 -5.48 8.87
C ARG A 138 -4.05 -5.36 9.14
N LEU A 139 -3.22 -6.01 8.32
CA LEU A 139 -1.76 -5.89 8.42
C LEU A 139 -1.29 -4.48 8.12
N ALA A 140 -1.77 -3.86 7.04
CA ALA A 140 -1.37 -2.51 6.65
C ALA A 140 -1.64 -1.51 7.78
N ARG A 141 -2.81 -1.64 8.44
CA ARG A 141 -3.16 -0.89 9.65
C ARG A 141 -2.22 -1.14 10.83
N GLN A 142 -1.78 -2.38 11.05
CA GLN A 142 -0.80 -2.70 12.09
C GLN A 142 0.57 -2.05 11.80
N LEU A 143 1.02 -2.07 10.54
CA LEU A 143 2.25 -1.43 10.12
C LEU A 143 2.21 0.09 10.35
N ALA A 144 1.11 0.74 9.97
CA ALA A 144 0.92 2.17 10.20
C ALA A 144 0.99 2.54 11.70
N ARG A 145 0.34 1.75 12.56
CA ARG A 145 0.41 1.94 14.02
C ARG A 145 1.83 1.78 14.55
N ALA A 146 2.55 0.75 14.10
CA ALA A 146 3.94 0.54 14.49
C ALA A 146 4.85 1.71 14.07
N GLN A 147 4.64 2.30 12.88
CA GLN A 147 5.37 3.50 12.46
C GLN A 147 5.07 4.71 13.36
N GLN A 148 3.80 4.94 13.71
CA GLN A 148 3.42 6.03 14.62
C GLN A 148 4.00 5.85 16.03
N GLU A 149 4.07 4.62 16.54
CA GLU A 149 4.69 4.33 17.83
C GLU A 149 6.21 4.54 17.81
N GLY A 150 6.87 4.20 16.70
CA GLY A 150 8.31 4.43 16.49
C GLY A 150 8.69 5.91 16.42
N GLN A 151 7.81 6.77 15.88
CA GLN A 151 8.02 8.22 15.78
C GLN A 151 7.88 8.97 17.12
N ARG A 152 7.28 8.34 18.14
CA ARG A 152 7.05 8.92 19.47
C ARG A 152 8.18 8.65 20.46
N ARG A 153 9.20 7.87 20.07
CA ARG A 153 10.34 7.48 20.89
C ARG A 153 11.58 8.25 20.49
#